data_AF-A0A4Z0GT73-F1
#
_entry.id   AF-A0A4Z0GT73-F1
#
_cell.length_a   1.000
_cell.length_b   1.000
_cell.length_c   1.000
_cell.angle_alpha   90.00
_cell.angle_beta   90.00
_cell.angle_gamma   90.00
#
_symmetry.space_group_name_H-M   'P 1'
#
loop_
_entity.id
_entity.type
_entity.pdbx_description
1 polymer ?
#
loop_
_entity_poly.entity_id
_entity_poly.type
_entity_poly.pdbx_seq_one_letter_code
_entity_poly.pdbx_strand_id
1 'polypeptide(L)'
;MKRNLILLFAVWFAILMAGSGAQGKALQKAPDPISRIALFSKTLRQDQAQIIGWSVFAREEHSSMVTRQEFAKTTDYAMKNQPGFNWRFAGSHNGVLSWSGIKTEPSGLKTSLTYFAYPAGKMYRTATLYQAQAEAFNPREWPNQQQNMCRSIAKIFHGQKHIFSCVRAYDSDKMKLGLLNQGDRYLKLFSAAPIERLNEKTFVSISAYNNAWNDSINSGNRQMNFQVALRNDGERTIITMGTPIITLEY
;
A
#
# COMPACT_ATOMS: atom_id res chain seq x y z
N MET A 1 -18.54 46.74 -48.41
CA MET A 1 -19.07 45.69 -47.49
C MET A 1 -18.04 44.65 -47.01
N LYS A 2 -16.80 44.59 -47.51
CA LYS A 2 -15.82 43.55 -47.09
C LYS A 2 -14.92 43.91 -45.89
N ARG A 3 -14.83 45.19 -45.49
CA ARG A 3 -13.94 45.65 -44.39
C ARG A 3 -14.52 45.46 -42.98
N ASN A 4 -15.85 45.45 -42.82
CA ASN A 4 -16.49 45.25 -41.50
C ASN A 4 -16.59 43.77 -41.11
N LEU A 5 -16.52 42.84 -42.06
CA LEU A 5 -16.59 41.40 -41.78
C LEU A 5 -15.26 40.84 -41.22
N ILE A 6 -14.13 41.45 -41.59
CA ILE A 6 -12.79 41.06 -41.11
C ILE A 6 -12.56 41.49 -39.66
N LEU A 7 -13.07 42.67 -39.27
CA LEU A 7 -12.99 43.17 -37.89
C LEU A 7 -13.85 42.34 -36.91
N LEU A 8 -15.02 41.86 -37.35
CA LEU A 8 -15.87 40.97 -36.54
C LEU A 8 -15.24 39.59 -36.29
N PHE A 9 -14.49 39.06 -37.26
CA PHE A 9 -13.76 37.80 -37.10
C PHE A 9 -12.56 37.91 -36.16
N ALA A 10 -11.83 39.03 -36.19
CA ALA A 10 -10.69 39.26 -35.30
C ALA A 10 -11.11 39.40 -33.83
N VAL A 11 -12.24 40.04 -33.55
CA VAL A 11 -12.79 40.19 -32.19
C VAL A 11 -13.30 38.86 -31.64
N TRP A 12 -13.89 37.99 -32.48
CA TRP A 12 -14.28 36.64 -32.05
C TRP A 12 -13.09 35.72 -31.76
N PHE A 13 -11.99 35.85 -32.52
CA PHE A 13 -10.77 35.08 -32.27
C PHE A 13 -10.04 35.51 -30.98
N ALA A 14 -10.10 36.80 -30.64
CA ALA A 14 -9.54 37.31 -29.39
C ALA A 14 -10.34 36.87 -28.15
N ILE A 15 -11.67 36.72 -28.26
CA ILE A 15 -12.52 36.22 -27.16
C ILE A 15 -12.33 34.71 -26.94
N LEU A 16 -12.04 33.93 -27.99
CA LEU A 16 -11.70 32.51 -27.86
C LEU A 16 -10.33 32.27 -27.19
N MET A 17 -9.36 33.17 -27.40
CA MET A 17 -8.03 33.09 -26.79
C MET A 17 -7.99 33.59 -25.33
N ALA A 18 -8.97 34.38 -24.90
CA ALA A 18 -9.14 34.80 -23.50
C ALA A 18 -9.90 33.76 -22.64
N GLY A 19 -10.55 32.77 -23.27
CA GLY A 19 -11.37 31.75 -22.60
C GLY A 19 -10.68 30.41 -22.30
N SER A 20 -9.47 30.17 -22.82
CA SER A 20 -8.72 28.92 -22.60
C SER A 20 -7.63 29.08 -21.53
N GLY A 21 -8.01 29.67 -20.39
CA GLY A 21 -7.23 29.64 -19.14
C GLY A 21 -7.48 28.39 -18.30
N ALA A 22 -8.20 27.39 -18.82
CA ALA A 22 -8.23 26.07 -18.23
C ALA A 22 -6.89 25.37 -18.53
N GLN A 23 -5.86 25.76 -17.77
CA GLN A 23 -4.77 24.84 -17.48
C GLN A 23 -5.45 23.58 -16.93
N GLY A 24 -5.59 22.57 -17.78
CA GLY A 24 -5.88 21.23 -17.33
C GLY A 24 -4.84 20.91 -16.28
N LYS A 25 -5.24 20.91 -15.00
CA LYS A 25 -4.44 20.29 -13.96
C LYS A 25 -4.23 18.89 -14.47
N ALA A 26 -3.02 18.59 -14.97
CA ALA A 26 -2.60 17.22 -15.21
C ALA A 26 -3.01 16.48 -13.95
N LEU A 27 -3.96 15.56 -14.07
CA LEU A 27 -4.56 14.86 -12.95
C LEU A 27 -3.37 14.27 -12.19
N GLN A 28 -3.01 14.88 -11.06
CA GLN A 28 -1.79 14.54 -10.37
C GLN A 28 -1.96 13.09 -9.96
N LYS A 29 -1.23 12.19 -10.63
CA LYS A 29 -1.44 10.75 -10.47
C LYS A 29 -1.33 10.44 -8.99
N ALA A 30 -2.40 9.87 -8.43
CA ALA A 30 -2.45 9.44 -7.04
C ALA A 30 -1.15 8.69 -6.71
N PRO A 31 -0.52 8.95 -5.55
CA PRO A 31 0.62 8.15 -5.12
C PRO A 31 0.22 6.68 -5.15
N ASP A 32 1.02 5.86 -5.83
CA ASP A 32 0.80 4.42 -5.82
C ASP A 32 0.94 3.89 -4.38
N PRO A 33 0.32 2.75 -4.04
CA PRO A 33 0.33 2.25 -2.66
C PRO A 33 1.72 2.15 -2.04
N ILE A 34 2.74 1.78 -2.83
CA ILE A 34 4.12 1.65 -2.34
C ILE A 34 4.69 3.03 -1.97
N SER A 35 4.48 4.04 -2.82
CA SER A 35 4.87 5.44 -2.53
C SER A 35 4.34 5.97 -1.20
N ARG A 36 3.23 5.43 -0.68
CA ARG A 36 2.60 5.91 0.56
C ARG A 36 3.45 5.64 1.80
N ILE A 37 4.39 4.71 1.76
CA ILE A 37 5.38 4.55 2.84
C ILE A 37 6.13 5.86 3.10
N ALA A 38 6.68 6.48 2.05
CA ALA A 38 7.39 7.75 2.19
C ALA A 38 6.47 8.89 2.67
N LEU A 39 5.22 8.90 2.22
CA LEU A 39 4.21 9.88 2.65
C LEU A 39 3.89 9.73 4.15
N PHE A 40 3.61 8.52 4.61
CA PHE A 40 3.35 8.23 6.03
C PHE A 40 4.58 8.50 6.89
N SER A 41 5.76 8.03 6.48
CA SER A 41 7.01 8.28 7.20
C SER A 41 7.33 9.76 7.32
N LYS A 42 7.11 10.55 6.26
CA LYS A 42 7.29 12.02 6.32
C LYS A 42 6.33 12.65 7.32
N THR A 43 5.06 12.28 7.27
CA THR A 43 4.01 12.83 8.16
C THR A 43 4.30 12.52 9.63
N LEU A 44 4.65 11.27 9.93
CA LEU A 44 4.99 10.83 11.29
C LEU A 44 6.24 11.54 11.83
N ARG A 45 7.29 11.70 11.00
CA ARG A 45 8.51 12.42 11.40
C ARG A 45 8.27 13.92 11.63
N GLN A 46 7.37 14.54 10.87
CA GLN A 46 6.95 15.93 11.11
C GLN A 46 6.21 16.08 12.44
N ASP A 47 5.59 15.01 12.93
CA ASP A 47 4.98 14.93 14.25
C ASP A 47 5.96 14.44 15.34
N GLN A 48 7.26 14.45 15.05
CA GLN A 48 8.32 14.02 15.96
C GLN A 48 8.29 12.54 16.34
N ALA A 49 7.44 11.73 15.70
CA ALA A 49 7.40 10.29 15.92
C ALA A 49 8.60 9.59 15.24
N GLN A 50 9.15 8.60 15.93
CA GLN A 50 10.27 7.80 15.42
C GLN A 50 9.73 6.58 14.65
N ILE A 51 10.12 6.45 13.38
CA ILE A 51 9.77 5.28 12.57
C ILE A 51 10.50 4.04 13.11
N ILE A 52 9.74 2.98 13.37
CA ILE A 52 10.24 1.69 13.89
C ILE A 52 9.90 0.51 12.99
N GLY A 53 9.27 0.77 11.85
CA GLY A 53 9.14 -0.22 10.81
C GLY A 53 8.28 0.24 9.67
N TRP A 54 8.47 -0.39 8.52
CA TRP A 54 7.55 -0.30 7.40
C TRP A 54 7.48 -1.62 6.67
N SER A 55 6.36 -1.85 5.99
CA SER A 55 6.17 -3.01 5.14
C SER A 55 5.34 -2.69 3.91
N VAL A 56 5.69 -3.30 2.79
CA VAL A 56 4.88 -3.41 1.59
C VAL A 56 4.50 -4.87 1.44
N PHE A 57 3.22 -5.14 1.24
CA PHE A 57 2.68 -6.47 1.06
C PHE A 57 1.89 -6.48 -0.25
N ALA A 58 2.12 -7.46 -1.10
CA ALA A 58 1.34 -7.65 -2.32
C ALA A 58 0.84 -9.09 -2.41
N ARG A 59 -0.42 -9.27 -2.80
CA ARG A 59 -1.06 -10.58 -2.95
C ARG A 59 -1.84 -10.67 -4.25
N GLU A 60 -1.78 -11.82 -4.89
CA GLU A 60 -2.61 -12.21 -6.02
C GLU A 60 -3.19 -13.59 -5.74
N GLU A 61 -4.51 -13.71 -5.89
CA GLU A 61 -5.22 -14.99 -5.95
C GLU A 61 -5.33 -15.41 -7.40
N HIS A 62 -4.96 -16.65 -7.71
CA HIS A 62 -5.08 -17.18 -9.07
C HIS A 62 -6.49 -17.75 -9.28
N SER A 63 -7.13 -17.37 -10.37
CA SER A 63 -8.52 -17.77 -10.66
C SER A 63 -8.67 -19.26 -10.96
N SER A 64 -7.63 -19.88 -11.51
CA SER A 64 -7.66 -21.28 -11.95
C SER A 64 -7.31 -22.23 -10.81
N MET A 65 -8.09 -23.30 -10.67
CA MET A 65 -7.72 -24.40 -9.79
C MET A 65 -6.69 -25.31 -10.46
N VAL A 66 -5.75 -25.84 -9.68
CA VAL A 66 -4.67 -26.69 -10.17
C VAL A 66 -4.57 -27.99 -9.38
N THR A 67 -4.02 -29.02 -10.01
CA THR A 67 -3.60 -30.25 -9.31
C THR A 67 -2.34 -29.99 -8.48
N ARG A 68 -2.03 -30.89 -7.55
CA ARG A 68 -0.78 -30.87 -6.80
C ARG A 68 0.47 -30.88 -7.70
N GLN A 69 0.41 -31.64 -8.80
CA GLN A 69 1.53 -31.76 -9.74
C GLN A 69 1.74 -30.47 -10.54
N GLU A 70 0.65 -29.85 -11.01
CA GLU A 70 0.71 -28.54 -11.69
C GLU A 70 1.23 -27.44 -10.76
N PHE A 71 0.77 -27.40 -9.51
CA PHE A 71 1.31 -26.47 -8.51
C PHE A 71 2.81 -26.67 -8.30
N ALA A 72 3.26 -27.92 -8.15
CA ALA A 72 4.69 -28.22 -7.97
C ALA A 72 5.52 -27.76 -9.19
N LYS A 73 5.05 -28.06 -10.41
CA LYS A 73 5.74 -27.69 -11.66
C LYS A 73 5.81 -26.17 -11.86
N THR A 74 4.70 -25.47 -11.66
CA THR A 74 4.63 -24.01 -11.83
C THR A 74 5.44 -23.29 -10.76
N THR A 75 5.40 -23.77 -9.51
CA THR A 75 6.21 -23.21 -8.42
C THR A 75 7.70 -23.43 -8.66
N ASP A 76 8.13 -24.62 -9.08
CA ASP A 76 9.54 -24.89 -9.42
C ASP A 76 10.05 -23.95 -10.52
N TYR A 77 9.27 -23.78 -11.60
CA TYR A 77 9.59 -22.82 -12.65
C TYR A 77 9.68 -21.37 -12.12
N ALA A 78 8.73 -20.96 -11.29
CA ALA A 78 8.70 -19.61 -10.75
C ALA A 78 9.89 -19.34 -9.79
N MET A 79 10.27 -20.32 -8.96
CA MET A 79 11.42 -20.23 -8.07
C MET A 79 12.74 -20.08 -8.85
N LYS A 80 12.92 -20.84 -9.94
CA LYS A 80 14.09 -20.74 -10.83
C LYS A 80 14.23 -19.37 -11.48
N ASN A 81 13.11 -18.68 -11.75
CA ASN A 81 13.08 -17.34 -12.35
C ASN A 81 13.29 -16.19 -11.35
N GLN A 82 13.50 -16.51 -10.07
CA GLN A 82 13.75 -15.55 -8.99
C GLN A 82 15.09 -15.85 -8.29
N PRO A 83 16.23 -15.75 -9.02
CA PRO A 83 17.54 -15.97 -8.43
C PRO A 83 17.81 -14.92 -7.34
N GLY A 84 18.34 -15.36 -6.20
CA GLY A 84 18.64 -14.51 -5.05
C GLY A 84 17.69 -14.67 -3.85
N PHE A 85 16.60 -15.44 -4.00
CA PHE A 85 15.82 -15.92 -2.88
C PHE A 85 16.35 -17.28 -2.39
N ASN A 86 16.48 -17.40 -1.07
CA ASN A 86 16.76 -18.69 -0.42
C ASN A 86 15.43 -19.41 -0.20
N TRP A 87 15.12 -20.35 -1.09
CA TRP A 87 13.87 -21.10 -1.10
C TRP A 87 13.85 -22.22 -0.07
N ARG A 88 12.71 -22.37 0.61
CA ARG A 88 12.42 -23.51 1.48
C ARG A 88 10.97 -23.92 1.36
N PHE A 89 10.70 -25.21 1.57
CA PHE A 89 9.35 -25.67 1.79
C PHE A 89 8.88 -25.18 3.16
N ALA A 90 7.81 -24.38 3.19
CA ALA A 90 7.33 -23.72 4.40
C ALA A 90 6.26 -24.55 5.15
N GLY A 91 5.85 -25.68 4.59
CA GLY A 91 5.09 -26.72 5.30
C GLY A 91 3.83 -27.18 4.58
N SER A 92 3.25 -28.25 5.14
CA SER A 92 1.95 -28.83 4.77
C SER A 92 1.07 -28.94 6.02
N HIS A 93 0.38 -27.85 6.41
CA HIS A 93 -0.57 -27.88 7.52
C HIS A 93 -2.00 -27.85 6.96
N ASN A 94 -2.86 -28.77 7.44
CA ASN A 94 -4.25 -28.94 6.95
C ASN A 94 -4.36 -29.03 5.42
N GLY A 95 -3.38 -29.69 4.78
CA GLY A 95 -3.33 -29.86 3.33
C GLY A 95 -2.88 -28.63 2.53
N VAL A 96 -2.61 -27.49 3.17
CA VAL A 96 -2.06 -26.28 2.52
C VAL A 96 -0.60 -26.49 2.18
N LEU A 97 -0.21 -26.38 0.91
CA LEU A 97 1.19 -26.48 0.49
C LEU A 97 1.79 -25.08 0.35
N SER A 98 3.04 -24.90 0.78
CA SER A 98 3.72 -23.61 0.64
C SER A 98 5.22 -23.70 0.39
N TRP A 99 5.71 -22.82 -0.48
CA TRP A 99 7.13 -22.55 -0.72
C TRP A 99 7.42 -21.09 -0.44
N SER A 100 8.44 -20.81 0.35
CA SER A 100 8.82 -19.44 0.72
C SER A 100 10.29 -19.19 0.42
N GLY A 101 10.55 -18.14 -0.35
CA GLY A 101 11.86 -17.60 -0.60
C GLY A 101 12.09 -16.39 0.28
N ILE A 102 13.27 -16.26 0.88
CA ILE A 102 13.66 -15.08 1.65
C ILE A 102 14.97 -14.51 1.10
N LYS A 103 15.02 -13.18 0.96
CA LYS A 103 16.20 -12.39 0.64
C LYS A 103 16.35 -11.28 1.68
N THR A 104 17.56 -11.07 2.18
CA THR A 104 17.89 -9.95 3.07
C THR A 104 19.01 -9.14 2.45
N GLU A 105 18.83 -7.83 2.36
CA GLU A 105 19.83 -6.90 1.83
C GLU A 105 20.67 -6.30 2.96
N PRO A 106 21.91 -5.82 2.69
CA PRO A 106 22.75 -5.18 3.71
C PRO A 106 22.11 -3.95 4.37
N SER A 107 21.16 -3.29 3.70
CA SER A 107 20.34 -2.20 4.24
C SER A 107 19.39 -2.64 5.37
N GLY A 108 19.26 -3.94 5.63
CA GLY A 108 18.26 -4.50 6.54
C GLY A 108 16.90 -4.74 5.87
N LEU A 109 16.75 -4.42 4.57
CA LEU A 109 15.54 -4.74 3.81
C LEU A 109 15.40 -6.25 3.66
N LYS A 110 14.34 -6.81 4.26
CA LYS A 110 13.95 -8.21 4.09
C LYS A 110 12.81 -8.31 3.10
N THR A 111 13.00 -9.15 2.09
CA THR A 111 11.97 -9.49 1.09
C THR A 111 11.64 -10.97 1.19
N SER A 112 10.36 -11.32 1.22
CA SER A 112 9.87 -12.68 1.08
C SER A 112 8.92 -12.82 -0.10
N LEU A 113 8.96 -13.98 -0.73
CA LEU A 113 8.04 -14.39 -1.79
C LEU A 113 7.52 -15.79 -1.47
N THR A 114 6.21 -15.93 -1.33
CA THR A 114 5.58 -17.19 -0.92
C THR A 114 4.52 -17.60 -1.94
N TYR A 115 4.57 -18.85 -2.36
CA TYR A 115 3.54 -19.50 -3.17
C TYR A 115 2.72 -20.44 -2.30
N PHE A 116 1.40 -20.32 -2.34
CA PHE A 116 0.45 -21.14 -1.58
C PHE A 116 -0.42 -21.99 -2.51
N ALA A 117 -0.82 -23.16 -2.02
CA ALA A 117 -1.90 -23.95 -2.57
C ALA A 117 -2.83 -24.41 -1.43
N TYR A 118 -4.07 -23.93 -1.45
CA TYR A 118 -5.12 -24.28 -0.49
C TYR A 118 -6.03 -25.38 -1.06
N PRO A 119 -6.35 -26.44 -0.30
CA PRO A 119 -7.26 -27.48 -0.75
C PRO A 119 -8.64 -26.94 -1.16
N ALA A 120 -9.12 -27.36 -2.33
CA ALA A 120 -10.45 -27.07 -2.87
C ALA A 120 -11.02 -28.35 -3.51
N GLY A 121 -11.52 -29.25 -2.66
CA GLY A 121 -11.90 -30.60 -3.08
C GLY A 121 -10.68 -31.42 -3.50
N LYS A 122 -10.68 -31.93 -4.73
CA LYS A 122 -9.54 -32.70 -5.30
C LYS A 122 -8.46 -31.82 -5.94
N MET A 123 -8.71 -30.52 -6.03
CA MET A 123 -7.83 -29.52 -6.65
C MET A 123 -7.36 -28.52 -5.59
N TYR A 124 -6.56 -27.55 -6.01
CA TYR A 124 -6.05 -26.48 -5.18
C TYR A 124 -6.38 -25.12 -5.77
N ARG A 125 -6.73 -24.17 -4.90
CA ARG A 125 -6.64 -22.72 -5.20
C ARG A 125 -5.26 -22.22 -4.84
N THR A 126 -4.66 -21.37 -5.66
CA THR A 126 -3.31 -20.89 -5.42
C THR A 126 -3.27 -19.39 -5.19
N ALA A 127 -2.29 -18.96 -4.42
CA ALA A 127 -2.01 -17.55 -4.17
C ALA A 127 -0.52 -17.28 -4.19
N THR A 128 -0.14 -16.10 -4.64
CA THR A 128 1.22 -15.58 -4.54
C THR A 128 1.24 -14.41 -3.58
N LEU A 129 2.26 -14.37 -2.71
CA LEU A 129 2.44 -13.33 -1.69
C LEU A 129 3.86 -12.80 -1.76
N TYR A 130 4.00 -11.49 -1.92
CA TYR A 130 5.26 -10.77 -1.83
C TYR A 130 5.21 -9.85 -0.61
N GLN A 131 6.27 -9.81 0.18
CA GLN A 131 6.39 -8.89 1.30
C GLN A 131 7.79 -8.31 1.34
N ALA A 132 7.89 -7.00 1.50
CA ALA A 132 9.13 -6.27 1.73
C ALA A 132 8.98 -5.48 3.03
N GLN A 133 9.97 -5.54 3.92
CA GLN A 133 9.91 -4.85 5.20
C GLN A 133 11.30 -4.49 5.73
N ALA A 134 11.36 -3.43 6.52
CA ALA A 134 12.55 -3.05 7.28
C ALA A 134 12.16 -2.33 8.59
N GLU A 135 13.06 -2.33 9.57
CA GLU A 135 12.86 -1.71 10.89
C GLU A 135 13.03 -0.18 10.88
N ALA A 136 13.71 0.36 9.86
CA ALA A 136 13.93 1.80 9.73
C ALA A 136 13.57 2.30 8.33
N PHE A 137 13.11 3.54 8.25
CA PHE A 137 12.89 4.24 6.99
C PHE A 137 14.04 5.21 6.70
N ASN A 138 14.82 4.92 5.65
CA ASN A 138 15.88 5.80 5.18
C ASN A 138 15.44 6.54 3.90
N PRO A 139 15.19 7.86 3.95
CA PRO A 139 14.79 8.64 2.77
C PRO A 139 15.80 8.61 1.62
N ARG A 140 17.09 8.36 1.90
CA ARG A 140 18.14 8.31 0.87
C ARG A 140 18.11 7.00 0.09
N GLU A 141 17.75 5.89 0.73
CA GLU A 141 17.67 4.57 0.09
C GLU A 141 16.30 4.31 -0.54
N TRP A 142 15.26 4.94 -0.01
CA TRP A 142 13.87 4.69 -0.39
C TRP A 142 13.59 4.76 -1.91
N PRO A 143 14.09 5.74 -2.70
CA PRO A 143 13.81 5.79 -4.13
C PRO A 143 14.24 4.51 -4.88
N ASN A 144 15.40 3.97 -4.54
CA ASN A 144 15.92 2.73 -5.13
C ASN A 144 15.12 1.51 -4.64
N GLN A 145 14.83 1.44 -3.33
CA GLN A 145 14.02 0.37 -2.76
C GLN A 145 12.62 0.33 -3.38
N GLN A 146 11.95 1.47 -3.47
CA GLN A 146 10.65 1.63 -4.11
C GLN A 146 10.69 1.17 -5.56
N GLN A 147 11.64 1.65 -6.35
CA GLN A 147 11.75 1.27 -7.76
C GLN A 147 11.96 -0.25 -7.93
N ASN A 148 12.82 -0.84 -7.09
CA ASN A 148 13.07 -2.28 -7.12
C ASN A 148 11.84 -3.10 -6.71
N MET A 149 11.08 -2.65 -5.70
CA MET A 149 9.82 -3.27 -5.31
C MET A 149 8.78 -3.18 -6.44
N CYS A 150 8.60 -2.01 -7.05
CA CYS A 150 7.70 -1.82 -8.20
C CYS A 150 8.03 -2.77 -9.35
N ARG A 151 9.31 -2.89 -9.72
CA ARG A 151 9.78 -3.82 -10.77
C ARG A 151 9.55 -5.27 -10.39
N SER A 152 9.86 -5.64 -9.16
CA SER A 152 9.68 -7.02 -8.66
C SER A 152 8.22 -7.42 -8.68
N ILE A 153 7.34 -6.57 -8.15
CA ILE A 153 5.89 -6.79 -8.14
C ILE A 153 5.34 -6.88 -9.57
N ALA A 154 5.77 -6.00 -10.48
CA ALA A 154 5.34 -6.06 -11.89
C ALA A 154 5.81 -7.34 -12.61
N LYS A 155 6.95 -7.91 -12.22
CA LYS A 155 7.47 -9.18 -12.77
C LYS A 155 6.77 -10.41 -12.17
N ILE A 156 6.40 -10.36 -10.89
CA ILE A 156 5.83 -11.50 -10.15
C ILE A 156 4.34 -11.66 -10.43
N PHE A 157 3.62 -10.54 -10.50
CA PHE A 157 2.17 -10.53 -10.51
C PHE A 157 1.65 -10.10 -11.89
N HIS A 158 0.83 -10.95 -12.49
CA HIS A 158 0.34 -10.78 -13.87
C HIS A 158 -1.17 -10.51 -13.94
N GLY A 159 -1.92 -10.89 -12.90
CA GLY A 159 -3.35 -10.62 -12.77
C GLY A 159 -3.66 -9.48 -11.81
N GLN A 160 -4.81 -9.62 -11.13
CA GLN A 160 -5.29 -8.63 -10.18
C GLN A 160 -4.55 -8.76 -8.84
N LYS A 161 -3.57 -7.87 -8.64
CA LYS A 161 -2.84 -7.75 -7.38
C LYS A 161 -3.47 -6.73 -6.44
N HIS A 162 -3.41 -7.02 -5.16
CA HIS A 162 -3.71 -6.07 -4.09
C HIS A 162 -2.42 -5.72 -3.38
N ILE A 163 -2.12 -4.41 -3.27
CA ILE A 163 -0.92 -3.92 -2.61
C ILE A 163 -1.35 -3.19 -1.34
N PHE A 164 -0.66 -3.52 -0.25
CA PHE A 164 -0.84 -2.95 1.06
C PHE A 164 0.49 -2.34 1.50
N SER A 165 0.43 -1.24 2.22
CA SER A 165 1.61 -0.53 2.70
C SER A 165 1.34 0.00 4.09
N CYS A 166 2.29 -0.25 4.99
CA CYS A 166 2.15 0.05 6.41
C CYS A 166 3.42 0.70 6.94
N VAL A 167 3.28 1.73 7.77
CA VAL A 167 4.36 2.35 8.52
C VAL A 167 4.00 2.33 10.00
N ARG A 168 4.96 1.92 10.83
CA ARG A 168 4.87 1.91 12.29
C ARG A 168 5.86 2.92 12.85
N ALA A 169 5.41 3.69 13.82
CA ALA A 169 6.21 4.64 14.57
C ALA A 169 5.86 4.56 16.06
N TYR A 170 6.73 5.09 16.92
CA TYR A 170 6.34 5.44 18.27
C TYR A 170 6.53 6.92 18.53
N ASP A 171 5.68 7.44 19.39
CA ASP A 171 5.83 8.72 20.06
C ASP A 171 6.13 8.43 21.54
N SER A 172 7.25 8.97 22.04
CA SER A 172 7.71 8.77 23.41
C SER A 172 7.05 9.71 24.42
N ASP A 173 6.37 10.76 23.94
CA ASP A 173 5.65 11.67 24.81
C ASP A 173 4.18 11.23 24.98
N LYS A 174 3.56 11.66 26.08
CA LYS A 174 2.10 11.58 26.19
C LYS A 174 1.50 12.39 25.05
N MET A 175 0.68 11.74 24.21
CA MET A 175 0.02 12.42 23.10
C MET A 175 -0.74 13.66 23.57
N LYS A 176 -0.32 14.83 23.06
CA LYS A 176 -0.85 16.14 23.47
C LYS A 176 -2.37 16.28 23.28
N LEU A 177 -2.94 15.62 22.26
CA LEU A 177 -4.34 15.74 21.88
C LEU A 177 -5.22 14.58 22.38
N GLY A 178 -4.64 13.53 22.97
CA GLY A 178 -5.30 12.25 23.20
C GLY A 178 -5.43 11.40 21.91
N LEU A 179 -5.60 10.08 22.06
CA LEU A 179 -5.51 9.12 20.95
C LEU A 179 -6.52 9.40 19.82
N LEU A 180 -7.80 9.62 20.15
CA LEU A 180 -8.84 9.81 19.14
C LEU A 180 -8.64 11.08 18.32
N ASN A 181 -8.39 12.21 18.98
CA ASN A 181 -8.14 13.48 18.31
C ASN A 181 -6.87 13.43 17.45
N GLN A 182 -5.84 12.69 17.90
CA GLN A 182 -4.64 12.49 17.11
C GLN A 182 -4.93 11.65 15.85
N GLY A 183 -5.72 10.57 15.96
CA GLY A 183 -6.19 9.80 14.82
C GLY A 183 -6.96 10.66 13.82
N ASP A 184 -7.92 11.46 14.29
CA ASP A 184 -8.70 12.37 13.44
C ASP A 184 -7.81 13.45 12.79
N ARG A 185 -6.76 13.93 13.47
CA ARG A 185 -5.76 14.83 12.88
C ARG A 185 -5.04 14.17 11.72
N TYR A 186 -4.62 12.91 11.85
CA TYR A 186 -3.99 12.18 10.74
C TYR A 186 -4.93 12.02 9.54
N LEU A 187 -6.20 11.69 9.77
CA LEU A 187 -7.21 11.65 8.70
C LEU A 187 -7.29 12.99 7.96
N LYS A 188 -7.32 14.11 8.68
CA LYS A 188 -7.35 15.47 8.09
C LYS A 188 -6.12 15.74 7.22
N LEU A 189 -4.93 15.36 7.68
CA LEU A 189 -3.67 15.52 6.92
C LEU A 189 -3.69 14.77 5.59
N PHE A 190 -4.41 13.63 5.52
CA PHE A 190 -4.58 12.86 4.29
C PHE A 190 -5.86 13.17 3.54
N SER A 191 -6.68 14.14 3.99
CA SER A 191 -8.00 14.40 3.41
C SER A 191 -8.89 13.15 3.34
N ALA A 192 -8.79 12.29 4.34
CA ALA A 192 -9.52 11.02 4.42
C ALA A 192 -10.77 11.18 5.30
N ALA A 193 -11.91 10.72 4.80
CA ALA A 193 -13.17 10.70 5.53
C ALA A 193 -13.29 9.41 6.37
N PRO A 194 -13.63 9.49 7.66
CA PRO A 194 -13.79 8.31 8.51
C PRO A 194 -14.97 7.45 8.05
N ILE A 195 -14.76 6.13 8.00
CA ILE A 195 -15.76 5.12 7.64
C ILE A 195 -16.21 4.36 8.87
N GLU A 196 -15.25 3.97 9.73
CA GLU A 196 -15.45 3.17 10.92
C GLU A 196 -14.44 3.56 11.99
N ARG A 197 -14.79 3.37 13.27
CA ARG A 197 -13.93 3.67 14.42
C ARG A 197 -14.05 2.60 15.49
N LEU A 198 -12.92 2.21 16.06
CA LEU A 198 -12.81 1.53 17.34
C LEU A 198 -12.11 2.48 18.31
N ASN A 199 -12.74 2.75 19.45
CA ASN A 199 -12.24 3.70 20.44
C ASN A 199 -12.31 3.09 21.84
N GLU A 200 -11.16 2.65 22.33
CA GLU A 200 -10.93 2.05 23.64
C GLU A 200 -9.96 2.92 24.44
N LYS A 201 -9.85 2.65 25.75
CA LYS A 201 -9.05 3.47 26.66
C LYS A 201 -7.58 3.62 26.22
N THR A 202 -6.98 2.55 25.72
CA THR A 202 -5.56 2.50 25.33
C THR A 202 -5.38 2.25 23.84
N PHE A 203 -6.45 2.22 23.06
CA PHE A 203 -6.40 1.87 21.66
C PHE A 203 -7.46 2.60 20.84
N VAL A 204 -7.03 3.18 19.72
CA VAL A 204 -7.91 3.77 18.71
C VAL A 204 -7.54 3.20 17.37
N SER A 205 -8.52 2.79 16.58
CA SER A 205 -8.36 2.44 15.16
C SER A 205 -9.43 3.14 14.34
N ILE A 206 -9.03 3.79 13.25
CA ILE A 206 -9.92 4.54 12.37
C ILE A 206 -9.68 4.08 10.95
N SER A 207 -10.71 3.47 10.36
CA SER A 207 -10.78 3.13 8.94
C SER A 207 -11.38 4.30 8.19
N ALA A 208 -10.79 4.67 7.06
CA ALA A 208 -11.12 5.89 6.33
C ALA A 208 -11.01 5.72 4.81
N TYR A 209 -11.60 6.66 4.08
CA TYR A 209 -11.58 6.71 2.62
C TYR A 209 -11.04 8.05 2.13
N ASN A 210 -10.08 7.98 1.21
CA ASN A 210 -9.50 9.11 0.50
C ASN A 210 -9.89 9.01 -0.98
N ASN A 211 -10.69 9.97 -1.45
CA ASN A 211 -11.16 10.02 -2.85
C ASN A 211 -10.03 10.19 -3.87
N ALA A 212 -8.86 10.65 -3.45
CA ALA A 212 -7.71 10.85 -4.32
C ALA A 212 -6.89 9.56 -4.54
N TRP A 213 -7.23 8.45 -3.88
CA TRP A 213 -6.52 7.17 -4.00
C TRP A 213 -7.38 6.14 -4.74
N ASN A 214 -6.80 5.51 -5.76
CA ASN A 214 -7.55 4.67 -6.71
C ASN A 214 -7.73 3.21 -6.24
N ASP A 215 -6.95 2.76 -5.26
CA ASP A 215 -7.10 1.47 -4.62
C ASP A 215 -8.00 1.58 -3.39
N SER A 216 -8.85 0.58 -3.18
CA SER A 216 -9.70 0.45 -2.00
C SER A 216 -10.08 -1.00 -1.78
N ILE A 217 -10.54 -1.29 -0.56
CA ILE A 217 -11.22 -2.54 -0.23
C ILE A 217 -12.63 -2.23 0.27
N ASN A 218 -13.51 -3.21 0.17
CA ASN A 218 -14.85 -3.10 0.73
C ASN A 218 -14.83 -3.48 2.22
N SER A 219 -15.36 -2.61 3.07
CA SER A 219 -15.79 -2.90 4.44
C SER A 219 -17.32 -2.85 4.45
N GLY A 220 -17.96 -4.03 4.39
CA GLY A 220 -19.40 -4.15 4.15
C GLY A 220 -19.79 -3.45 2.84
N ASN A 221 -20.68 -2.47 2.93
CA ASN A 221 -21.18 -1.68 1.79
C ASN A 221 -20.38 -0.40 1.53
N ARG A 222 -19.27 -0.16 2.24
CA ARG A 222 -18.45 1.06 2.12
C ARG A 222 -17.05 0.71 1.65
N GLN A 223 -16.43 1.60 0.89
CA GLN A 223 -15.03 1.48 0.53
C GLN A 223 -14.14 2.16 1.56
N MET A 224 -12.98 1.58 1.83
CA MET A 224 -11.92 2.19 2.62
C MET A 224 -10.56 1.96 1.93
N ASN A 225 -9.64 2.90 2.13
CA ASN A 225 -8.30 2.82 1.56
C ASN A 225 -7.23 3.45 2.44
N PHE A 226 -7.59 3.82 3.66
CA PHE A 226 -6.68 4.31 4.66
C PHE A 226 -7.10 3.77 6.02
N GLN A 227 -6.13 3.42 6.85
CA GLN A 227 -6.38 3.09 8.25
C GLN A 227 -5.27 3.66 9.11
N VAL A 228 -5.64 4.21 10.26
CA VAL A 228 -4.69 4.63 11.28
C VAL A 228 -5.06 3.99 12.61
N ALA A 229 -4.08 3.39 13.27
CA ALA A 229 -4.21 2.81 14.60
C ALA A 229 -3.21 3.45 15.56
N LEU A 230 -3.66 3.69 16.78
CA LEU A 230 -2.89 4.31 17.84
C LEU A 230 -3.06 3.47 19.10
N ARG A 231 -1.97 2.93 19.63
CA ARG A 231 -1.97 2.09 20.84
C ARG A 231 -1.05 2.70 21.88
N ASN A 232 -1.58 2.99 23.06
CA ASN A 232 -0.78 3.37 24.22
C ASN A 232 -0.36 2.11 24.99
N ASP A 233 0.95 1.89 25.15
CA ASP A 233 1.52 0.74 25.88
C ASP A 233 1.80 1.03 27.37
N GLY A 234 1.43 2.24 27.84
CA GLY A 234 1.66 2.75 29.19
C GLY A 234 2.74 3.83 29.22
N GLU A 235 3.78 3.69 28.38
CA GLU A 235 4.93 4.60 28.33
C GLU A 235 4.96 5.41 27.04
N ARG A 236 4.53 4.82 25.94
CA ARG A 236 4.63 5.35 24.59
C ARG A 236 3.33 5.15 23.85
N THR A 237 3.18 5.87 22.74
CA THR A 237 2.11 5.58 21.78
C THR A 237 2.69 5.03 20.49
N ILE A 238 2.32 3.79 20.18
CA ILE A 238 2.57 3.18 18.87
C ILE A 238 1.54 3.69 17.89
N ILE A 239 2.02 4.23 16.76
CA ILE A 239 1.20 4.72 15.67
C ILE A 239 1.45 3.83 14.47
N THR A 240 0.38 3.30 13.88
CA THR A 240 0.42 2.50 12.67
C THR A 240 -0.46 3.15 11.61
N MET A 241 0.11 3.46 10.44
CA MET A 241 -0.61 3.97 9.28
C MET A 241 -0.55 2.95 8.15
N GLY A 242 -1.71 2.55 7.65
CA GLY A 242 -1.87 1.50 6.64
C GLY A 242 -2.73 1.93 5.47
N THR A 243 -2.51 1.30 4.33
CA THR A 243 -3.34 1.44 3.13
C THR A 243 -3.34 0.13 2.35
N PRO A 244 -4.47 -0.33 1.82
CA PRO A 244 -5.82 0.12 2.15
C PRO A 244 -6.21 -0.17 3.61
N ILE A 245 -5.58 -1.15 4.26
CA ILE A 245 -5.68 -1.49 5.70
C ILE A 245 -4.31 -1.74 6.32
N ILE A 246 -4.25 -1.83 7.64
CA ILE A 246 -3.08 -2.26 8.40
C ILE A 246 -2.97 -3.79 8.36
N THR A 247 -1.83 -4.31 7.92
CA THR A 247 -1.56 -5.75 7.84
C THR A 247 -0.54 -6.25 8.86
N LEU A 248 0.00 -5.37 9.72
CA LEU A 248 1.06 -5.68 10.69
C LEU A 248 0.58 -5.81 12.15
N GLU A 249 -0.73 -5.72 12.40
CA GLU A 249 -1.31 -5.76 13.76
C GLU A 249 -2.03 -7.10 14.09
N TYR A 250 -1.98 -8.09 13.20
CA TYR A 250 -2.64 -9.40 13.36
C TYR A 250 -1.65 -10.56 13.22
#